data_AF-A0A1X9MKZ5-F1
#
_entry.id   AF-A0A1X9MKZ5-F1
#
_cell.length_a   1.000
_cell.length_b   1.000
_cell.length_c   1.000
_cell.angle_alpha   90.00
_cell.angle_beta   90.00
_cell.angle_gamma   90.00
#
_symmetry.space_group_name_H-M   'P 1'
#
loop_
_entity.id
_entity.type
_entity.pdbx_description
1 polymer ?
#
loop_
_entity_poly.entity_id
_entity_poly.type
_entity_poly.pdbx_seq_one_letter_code
_entity_poly.pdbx_strand_id
1 'polypeptide(L)'
;MARNYHLDPGYMTVPEANKMVLTMLRITNQDDKTHYRKILSAAKKGQLGGKKYGTRMYQVRKKDIEEYAINCLQEEQIKLFDIEVVDNLDTIHAQSKLPTIDQKTAGNIHYYLRYLRFHDIISEDTYGEGEKKLIMRLKIKELNLKE
;
A
#
# COMPACT_ATOMS: atom_id res chain seq x y z
N MET A 1 -28.84 21.85 -10.79
CA MET A 1 -29.43 20.99 -11.83
C MET A 1 -28.39 19.98 -12.28
N ALA A 2 -28.62 18.68 -12.09
CA ALA A 2 -27.74 17.64 -12.63
C ALA A 2 -27.87 17.66 -14.16
N ARG A 3 -26.77 17.95 -14.87
CA ARG A 3 -26.73 17.81 -16.32
C ARG A 3 -26.61 16.32 -16.62
N ASN A 4 -27.66 15.72 -17.15
CA ASN A 4 -27.63 14.34 -17.60
C ASN A 4 -26.93 14.29 -18.96
N TYR A 5 -25.71 13.75 -18.97
CA TYR A 5 -24.95 13.51 -20.19
C TYR A 5 -25.31 12.13 -20.76
N HIS A 6 -25.45 12.02 -22.07
CA HIS A 6 -25.66 10.73 -22.73
C HIS A 6 -24.30 10.05 -22.93
N LEU A 7 -23.80 9.37 -21.89
CA LEU A 7 -22.50 8.71 -21.89
C LEU A 7 -22.57 7.30 -22.46
N ASP A 8 -21.42 6.75 -22.85
CA ASP A 8 -21.31 5.33 -23.21
C ASP A 8 -21.78 4.45 -22.03
N PRO A 9 -22.45 3.30 -22.26
CA PRO A 9 -22.84 2.40 -21.18
C PRO A 9 -21.64 1.97 -20.32
N GLY A 10 -21.74 2.16 -19.00
CA GLY A 10 -20.66 1.86 -18.05
C GLY A 10 -19.59 2.94 -17.93
N TYR A 11 -19.78 4.10 -18.57
CA TYR A 11 -18.92 5.27 -18.45
C TYR A 11 -19.55 6.33 -17.55
N MET A 12 -18.70 7.18 -17.00
CA MET A 12 -19.07 8.32 -16.17
C MET A 12 -18.23 9.54 -16.50
N THR A 13 -18.72 10.72 -16.11
CA THR A 13 -17.95 11.95 -16.29
C THR A 13 -16.79 12.03 -15.30
N VAL A 14 -15.72 12.77 -15.65
CA VAL A 14 -14.60 13.00 -14.73
C VAL A 14 -15.03 13.63 -13.38
N PRO A 15 -15.96 14.60 -13.32
CA PRO A 15 -16.49 15.09 -12.06
C PRO A 15 -17.18 14.02 -11.20
N GLU A 16 -17.95 13.12 -11.80
CA GLU A 16 -18.60 12.01 -11.09
C GLU A 16 -17.58 10.98 -10.58
N ALA A 17 -16.59 10.67 -11.42
CA ALA A 17 -15.47 9.82 -11.03
C ALA A 17 -14.70 10.40 -9.83
N ASN A 18 -14.45 11.72 -9.82
CA ASN A 18 -13.82 12.38 -8.67
C ASN A 18 -14.65 12.23 -7.39
N LYS A 19 -15.96 12.45 -7.46
CA LYS A 19 -16.86 12.29 -6.30
C LYS A 19 -16.84 10.85 -5.78
N MET A 20 -16.87 9.87 -6.67
CA MET A 20 -16.76 8.45 -6.30
C MET A 20 -15.46 8.18 -5.56
N VAL A 21 -14.32 8.62 -6.10
CA VAL A 21 -13.00 8.41 -5.50
C VAL A 21 -12.91 9.08 -4.12
N LEU A 22 -13.34 10.34 -4.00
CA LEU A 22 -13.36 11.04 -2.70
C LEU A 22 -14.22 10.29 -1.66
N THR A 23 -15.37 9.75 -2.09
CA THR A 23 -16.26 8.97 -1.22
C THR A 23 -15.61 7.66 -0.78
N MET A 24 -14.97 6.93 -1.70
CA MET A 24 -14.29 5.67 -1.39
C MET A 24 -13.08 5.87 -0.47
N LEU A 25 -12.32 6.95 -0.68
CA LEU A 25 -11.19 7.35 0.16
C LEU A 25 -11.61 8.04 1.47
N ARG A 26 -12.92 8.21 1.72
CA ARG A 26 -13.47 8.92 2.89
C ARG A 26 -12.91 10.33 3.08
N ILE A 27 -12.54 11.01 1.97
CA ILE A 27 -12.05 12.38 1.99
C ILE A 27 -13.25 13.31 2.20
N THR A 28 -13.26 14.02 3.33
CA THR A 28 -14.35 14.93 3.73
C THR A 28 -14.31 16.27 2.99
N ASN A 29 -13.14 16.65 2.45
CA ASN A 29 -12.97 17.88 1.69
C ASN A 29 -13.51 17.72 0.25
N GLN A 30 -14.73 18.20 0.02
CA GLN A 30 -15.38 18.12 -1.29
C GLN A 30 -14.77 19.06 -2.34
N ASP A 31 -13.99 20.06 -1.92
CA ASP A 31 -13.29 20.99 -2.82
C ASP A 31 -11.93 20.45 -3.27
N ASP A 32 -11.52 19.26 -2.80
CA ASP A 32 -10.28 18.65 -3.23
C ASP A 32 -10.33 18.26 -4.73
N LYS A 33 -9.42 18.85 -5.49
CA LYS A 33 -9.26 18.66 -6.95
C LYS A 33 -8.03 17.82 -7.29
N THR A 34 -7.35 17.24 -6.32
CA THR A 34 -6.17 16.39 -6.53
C THR A 34 -6.50 15.20 -7.46
N HIS A 35 -7.49 14.40 -7.09
CA HIS A 35 -7.93 13.24 -7.87
C HIS A 35 -8.59 13.65 -9.20
N TYR A 36 -9.35 14.75 -9.22
CA TYR A 36 -9.92 15.29 -10.45
C TYR A 36 -8.86 15.53 -11.53
N ARG A 37 -7.75 16.19 -11.15
CA ARG A 37 -6.64 16.47 -12.09
C ARG A 37 -5.96 15.18 -12.55
N LYS A 38 -5.75 14.22 -11.65
CA LYS A 38 -5.15 12.91 -11.97
C LYS A 38 -6.02 12.13 -12.95
N ILE A 39 -7.32 11.99 -12.67
CA ILE A 39 -8.29 11.29 -13.52
C ILE A 39 -8.39 11.98 -14.89
N LEU A 40 -8.48 13.31 -14.93
CA LEU A 40 -8.54 14.04 -16.20
C LEU A 40 -7.27 13.84 -17.05
N SER A 41 -6.10 13.87 -16.43
CA SER A 41 -4.82 13.63 -17.11
C SER A 41 -4.74 12.20 -17.66
N ALA A 42 -5.12 11.20 -16.87
CA ALA A 42 -5.19 9.81 -17.28
C ALA A 42 -6.19 9.63 -18.44
N ALA A 43 -7.38 10.23 -18.34
CA ALA A 43 -8.40 10.17 -19.38
C ALA A 43 -7.94 10.77 -20.71
N LYS A 44 -7.18 11.88 -20.68
CA LYS A 44 -6.57 12.49 -21.87
C LYS A 44 -5.53 11.59 -22.53
N LYS A 45 -4.88 10.71 -21.76
CA LYS A 45 -3.91 9.72 -22.25
C LYS A 45 -4.55 8.40 -22.70
N GLY A 46 -5.89 8.27 -22.63
CA GLY A 46 -6.61 7.04 -22.95
C GLY A 46 -6.58 5.98 -21.83
N GLN A 47 -6.07 6.32 -20.64
CA GLN A 47 -6.08 5.44 -19.48
C GLN A 47 -7.42 5.52 -18.74
N LEU A 48 -7.72 4.54 -17.87
CA LEU A 48 -8.99 4.41 -17.15
C LEU A 48 -10.21 4.35 -18.10
N GLY A 49 -9.99 3.72 -19.26
CA GLY A 49 -10.94 3.69 -20.37
C GLY A 49 -11.19 5.07 -20.99
N GLY A 50 -10.37 6.07 -20.70
CA GLY A 50 -10.57 7.47 -21.05
C GLY A 50 -10.91 7.70 -22.52
N LYS A 51 -12.05 8.33 -22.76
CA LYS A 51 -12.50 8.74 -24.10
C LYS A 51 -12.91 10.20 -24.08
N LYS A 52 -12.63 10.90 -25.18
CA LYS A 52 -13.16 12.25 -25.38
C LYS A 52 -14.67 12.17 -25.60
N TYR A 53 -15.43 12.94 -24.84
CA TYR A 53 -16.86 13.06 -24.97
C TYR A 53 -17.22 14.48 -25.41
N GLY A 54 -17.72 14.61 -26.64
CA GLY A 54 -17.96 15.90 -27.27
C GLY A 54 -16.68 16.74 -27.44
N THR A 55 -16.81 18.06 -27.37
CA THR A 55 -15.71 18.99 -27.66
C THR A 55 -14.83 19.31 -26.45
N ARG A 56 -15.42 19.36 -25.25
CA ARG A 56 -14.76 19.89 -24.04
C ARG A 56 -14.67 18.91 -22.86
N MET A 57 -15.20 17.70 -22.99
CA MET A 57 -15.31 16.76 -21.87
C MET A 57 -14.63 15.42 -22.16
N TYR A 58 -14.29 14.69 -21.10
CA TYR A 58 -13.82 13.31 -21.16
C TYR A 58 -14.75 12.45 -20.29
N GLN A 59 -14.92 11.20 -20.73
CA GLN A 59 -15.60 10.15 -19.99
C GLN A 59 -14.60 9.06 -19.64
N VAL A 60 -14.79 8.42 -18.49
CA VAL A 60 -13.95 7.35 -17.95
C VAL A 60 -14.81 6.14 -17.63
N ARG A 61 -14.24 4.94 -17.70
CA ARG A 61 -14.97 3.70 -17.42
C ARG A 61 -15.12 3.55 -15.91
N LYS A 62 -16.36 3.28 -15.45
CA LYS A 62 -16.66 3.16 -14.02
C LYS A 62 -15.80 2.10 -13.31
N LYS A 63 -15.67 0.91 -13.90
CA LYS A 63 -14.86 -0.19 -13.33
C LYS A 63 -13.40 0.21 -13.09
N ASP A 64 -12.79 0.89 -14.05
CA ASP A 64 -11.38 1.29 -13.96
C ASP A 64 -11.19 2.39 -12.89
N ILE A 65 -12.21 3.21 -12.64
CA ILE A 65 -12.21 4.21 -11.54
C ILE A 65 -12.37 3.53 -10.17
N GLU A 66 -13.23 2.52 -10.06
CA GLU A 66 -13.37 1.73 -8.84
C GLU A 66 -12.05 1.03 -8.49
N GLU A 67 -11.40 0.41 -9.49
CA GLU A 67 -10.08 -0.22 -9.32
C GLU A 67 -9.00 0.80 -8.93
N TYR A 68 -8.98 1.97 -9.58
CA TYR A 68 -8.09 3.07 -9.20
C TYR A 68 -8.27 3.49 -7.73
N ALA A 69 -9.51 3.63 -7.27
CA ALA A 69 -9.79 4.00 -5.88
C ALA A 69 -9.33 2.93 -4.88
N ILE A 70 -9.53 1.65 -5.21
CA ILE A 70 -9.06 0.51 -4.40
C ILE A 70 -7.53 0.52 -4.29
N ASN A 71 -6.82 0.74 -5.40
CA ASN A 71 -5.36 0.80 -5.40
C ASN A 71 -4.85 1.97 -4.55
N CYS A 72 -5.49 3.14 -4.61
CA CYS A 72 -5.15 4.26 -3.72
C CYS A 72 -5.37 3.90 -2.24
N LEU A 73 -6.46 3.21 -1.90
CA LEU A 73 -6.70 2.73 -0.53
C LEU A 73 -5.62 1.75 -0.07
N GLN A 74 -5.18 0.83 -0.95
CA GLN A 74 -4.11 -0.10 -0.64
C GLN A 74 -2.78 0.63 -0.41
N GLU A 75 -2.42 1.58 -1.27
CA GLU A 75 -1.22 2.40 -1.08
C GLU A 75 -1.25 3.19 0.24
N GLU A 76 -2.40 3.76 0.61
CA GLU A 76 -2.57 4.45 1.89
C GLU A 76 -2.47 3.50 3.08
N GLN A 77 -3.06 2.30 2.99
CA GLN A 77 -2.91 1.26 4.01
C GLN A 77 -1.44 0.83 4.16
N ILE A 78 -0.73 0.62 3.04
CA ILE A 78 0.69 0.28 3.04
C ILE A 78 1.54 1.40 3.66
N LYS A 79 1.13 2.67 3.58
CA LYS A 79 1.82 3.78 4.26
C LYS A 79 1.48 3.88 5.76
N LEU A 80 0.30 3.43 6.17
CA LEU A 80 -0.16 3.50 7.56
C LEU A 80 0.44 2.40 8.44
N PHE A 81 0.72 1.24 7.86
CA PHE A 81 1.63 0.28 8.47
C PHE A 81 3.04 0.69 8.00
N ASP A 82 4.03 0.89 8.87
CA ASP A 82 5.44 1.09 8.46
C ASP A 82 6.01 -0.18 7.80
N ILE A 83 5.41 -0.61 6.67
CA ILE A 83 5.86 -1.71 5.85
C ILE A 83 6.54 -1.03 4.67
N GLU A 84 7.84 -0.79 4.83
CA GLU A 84 8.70 -0.49 3.69
C GLU A 84 8.63 -1.72 2.76
N VAL A 85 7.87 -1.60 1.67
CA VAL A 85 7.95 -2.54 0.56
C VAL A 85 9.27 -2.25 -0.12
N VAL A 86 10.29 -2.98 0.28
CA VAL A 86 11.63 -2.82 -0.26
C VAL A 86 11.69 -3.58 -1.58
N ASP A 87 11.85 -2.84 -2.68
CA ASP A 87 12.00 -3.41 -4.03
C ASP A 87 13.30 -4.23 -4.18
N ASN A 88 14.27 -4.05 -3.29
CA ASN A 88 15.57 -4.71 -3.36
C ASN A 88 16.19 -5.02 -1.97
N LEU A 89 16.38 -6.30 -1.67
CA LEU A 89 16.88 -6.84 -0.39
C LEU A 89 18.27 -6.31 0.01
N ASP A 90 19.06 -5.84 -0.95
CA ASP A 90 20.38 -5.24 -0.73
C ASP A 90 20.35 -4.02 0.22
N THR A 91 19.24 -3.27 0.20
CA THR A 91 19.08 -2.09 1.07
C THR A 91 18.82 -2.46 2.53
N ILE A 92 18.13 -3.59 2.78
CA ILE A 92 17.99 -4.19 4.11
C ILE A 92 19.35 -4.72 4.58
N HIS A 93 20.08 -5.43 3.72
CA HIS A 93 21.43 -5.92 4.02
C HIS A 93 22.43 -4.81 4.36
N ALA A 94 22.35 -3.66 3.68
CA ALA A 94 23.21 -2.51 3.94
C ALA A 94 22.93 -1.83 5.30
N GLN A 95 21.66 -1.81 5.74
CA GLN A 95 21.27 -1.25 7.05
C GLN A 95 21.52 -2.23 8.20
N SER A 96 21.37 -3.54 7.96
CA SER A 96 21.58 -4.58 8.95
C SER A 96 22.87 -5.36 8.68
N LYS A 97 24.03 -4.82 9.11
CA LYS A 97 25.26 -5.60 9.34
C LYS A 97 25.07 -6.57 10.52
N LEU A 98 24.01 -7.36 10.50
CA LEU A 98 23.68 -8.29 11.57
C LEU A 98 24.24 -9.67 11.21
N PRO A 99 24.96 -10.32 12.13
CA PRO A 99 25.50 -11.64 11.89
C PRO A 99 24.36 -12.64 11.66
N THR A 100 24.60 -13.59 10.76
CA THR A 100 23.71 -14.73 10.56
C THR A 100 23.69 -15.59 11.84
N ILE A 101 22.51 -16.10 12.19
CA ILE A 101 22.32 -17.00 13.33
C ILE A 101 21.80 -18.34 12.84
N ASP A 102 22.21 -19.42 13.49
CA ASP A 102 21.67 -20.75 13.24
C ASP A 102 20.42 -21.03 14.08
N GLN A 103 19.69 -22.10 13.73
CA GLN A 103 18.43 -22.46 14.38
C GLN A 103 18.60 -22.76 15.87
N LYS A 104 19.75 -23.33 16.27
CA LYS A 104 20.07 -23.61 17.66
C LYS A 104 20.27 -22.32 18.46
N THR A 105 21.04 -21.37 17.93
CA THR A 105 21.24 -20.07 18.59
C THR A 105 19.93 -19.29 18.65
N ALA A 106 19.12 -19.34 17.59
CA ALA A 106 17.82 -18.67 17.60
C ALA A 106 16.86 -19.26 18.64
N GLY A 107 16.82 -20.59 18.80
CA GLY A 107 16.05 -21.25 19.84
C GLY A 107 16.46 -20.81 21.25
N ASN A 108 17.77 -20.71 21.50
CA ASN A 108 18.29 -20.22 22.78
C ASN A 108 17.89 -18.76 23.04
N ILE A 109 18.03 -17.89 22.04
CA ILE A 109 17.66 -16.46 22.17
C ILE A 109 16.16 -16.32 22.41
N HIS A 110 15.31 -17.07 21.70
CA HIS A 110 13.86 -17.05 21.93
C HIS A 110 13.50 -17.51 23.35
N TYR A 111 14.17 -18.55 23.86
CA TYR A 111 13.99 -18.98 25.25
C TYR A 111 14.33 -17.86 26.25
N TYR A 112 15.46 -17.17 26.07
CA TYR A 112 15.83 -16.05 26.93
C TYR A 112 14.86 -14.86 26.80
N LEU A 113 14.43 -14.52 25.58
CA LEU A 113 13.43 -13.46 25.38
C LEU A 113 12.13 -13.77 26.12
N ARG A 114 11.67 -15.03 26.05
CA ARG A 114 10.47 -15.48 26.76
C ARG A 114 10.65 -15.42 28.28
N TYR A 115 11.82 -15.81 28.78
CA TYR A 115 12.15 -15.70 30.20
C TYR A 115 12.17 -14.25 30.68
N LEU A 116 12.84 -13.36 29.95
CA LEU A 116 12.89 -11.93 30.26
C LEU A 116 11.50 -11.30 30.25
N ARG A 117 10.64 -11.72 29.30
CA ARG A 117 9.26 -11.27 29.25
C ARG A 117 8.43 -11.79 30.42
N PHE A 118 8.57 -13.06 30.78
CA PHE A 118 7.86 -13.68 31.90
C PHE A 118 8.18 -13.03 33.25
N HIS A 119 9.42 -12.57 33.43
CA HIS A 119 9.84 -11.85 34.62
C HIS A 119 9.61 -10.33 34.55
N ASP A 120 8.86 -9.86 33.53
CA ASP A 120 8.58 -8.44 33.29
C ASP A 120 9.83 -7.54 33.23
N ILE A 121 10.98 -8.11 32.85
CA ILE A 121 12.23 -7.37 32.64
C ILE A 121 12.15 -6.55 31.34
N ILE A 122 11.42 -7.06 30.36
CA ILE A 122 11.14 -6.40 29.08
C ILE A 122 9.63 -6.25 28.85
N SER A 123 9.24 -5.20 28.12
CA SER A 123 7.85 -4.97 27.73
C SER A 123 7.40 -5.94 26.63
N GLU A 124 6.07 -6.08 26.46
CA GLU A 124 5.47 -6.84 25.35
C GLU A 124 5.96 -6.32 23.99
N ASP A 125 6.04 -5.00 23.83
CA ASP A 125 6.52 -4.37 22.59
C ASP A 125 7.98 -4.77 22.29
N THR A 126 8.83 -4.77 23.32
CA THR A 126 10.25 -5.14 23.21
C THR A 126 10.40 -6.63 22.88
N TYR A 127 9.55 -7.47 23.46
CA TYR A 127 9.49 -8.90 23.14
C TYR A 127 9.09 -9.13 21.69
N GLY A 128 8.01 -8.50 21.23
CA GLY A 128 7.52 -8.61 19.85
C GLY A 128 8.53 -8.10 18.81
N GLU A 129 9.25 -7.01 19.10
CA GLU A 129 10.32 -6.53 18.21
C GLU A 129 11.51 -7.51 18.18
N GLY A 130 11.86 -8.10 19.33
CA GLY A 130 12.88 -9.13 19.44
C GLY A 130 12.57 -10.39 18.63
N GLU A 131 11.33 -10.87 18.68
CA GLU A 131 10.88 -12.03 17.90
C GLU A 131 10.93 -11.75 16.39
N LYS A 132 10.44 -10.59 15.95
CA LYS A 132 10.49 -10.19 14.54
C LYS A 132 11.91 -10.18 14.01
N LYS A 133 12.85 -9.59 14.76
CA LYS A 133 14.28 -9.56 14.40
C LYS A 133 14.89 -10.96 14.35
N LEU A 134 14.52 -11.85 15.27
CA LEU A 134 15.00 -13.22 15.29
C LEU A 134 14.55 -14.02 14.05
N ILE A 135 13.26 -13.92 13.71
CA ILE A 135 12.67 -14.61 12.55
C ILE A 135 13.29 -14.11 11.25
N MET A 136 13.46 -12.78 11.10
CA MET A 136 14.11 -12.20 9.93
C MET A 136 15.52 -12.78 9.74
N ARG A 137 16.31 -12.87 10.82
CA ARG A 137 17.68 -13.41 10.74
C ARG A 137 17.74 -14.89 10.38
N LEU A 138 16.78 -15.69 10.82
CA LEU A 138 16.70 -17.11 10.43
C LEU A 138 16.35 -17.28 8.95
N LYS A 139 15.38 -16.51 8.45
CA LYS A 139 14.93 -16.60 7.06
C LYS A 139 15.99 -16.13 6.06
N ILE A 140 16.81 -15.14 6.42
CA ILE A 140 17.96 -14.72 5.58
C ILE A 140 18.90 -15.89 5.30
N LYS A 141 19.13 -16.78 6.28
CA LYS A 141 19.98 -17.96 6.10
C LYS A 141 19.38 -18.97 5.11
N GLU A 142 18.06 -19.16 5.12
CA GLU A 142 17.38 -20.08 4.20
C GLU A 142 17.38 -19.58 2.75
N LEU A 143 17.43 -18.27 2.56
CA LEU A 143 17.46 -17.63 1.25
C LEU A 143 18.88 -17.62 0.65
N ASN A 144 19.91 -17.37 1.47
CA ASN A 144 21.31 -17.41 1.03
C ASN A 144 21.84 -18.83 0.69
N LEU A 145 21.09 -19.88 1.03
CA LEU A 145 21.43 -21.26 0.68
C LEU A 145 20.81 -21.73 -0.65
N LYS A 146 20.00 -20.89 -1.30
CA LYS A 146 19.30 -21.20 -2.56
C LYS A 146 19.92 -20.56 -3.81
N GLU A 147 21.02 -19.83 -3.65
CA GLU A 147 21.90 -19.38 -4.74
C GLU A 147 23.10 -20.32 -4.88
#